data_AF-A0A9P6ZER6-F1
#
_entry.id   AF-A0A9P6ZER6-F1
#
_cell.length_a   1.000
_cell.length_b   1.000
_cell.length_c   1.000
_cell.angle_alpha   90.00
_cell.angle_beta   90.00
_cell.angle_gamma   90.00
#
_symmetry.space_group_name_H-M   'P 1'
#
loop_
_entity.id
_entity.type
_entity.pdbx_description
1 polymer ?
#
loop_
_entity_poly.entity_id
_entity_poly.type
_entity_poly.pdbx_seq_one_letter_code
_entity_poly.pdbx_strand_id
1 'polypeptide(L)'
;QVYRVHWLRAKALRDRWREELILVKLEMDWTHNFFLWKATQWGDRMQESLDKRLPGHACYSGRQSQMYSLLAQDAQAAFQDVQNVLIEAGDE
;
A
#
# COMPACT_ATOMS: atom_id res chain seq x y z
N GLN A 1 5.28 -27.26 35.88
CA GLN A 1 6.14 -26.74 34.78
C GLN A 1 5.36 -26.43 33.49
N VAL A 2 4.31 -27.18 33.14
CA VAL A 2 3.49 -27.01 31.92
C VAL A 2 2.83 -25.61 31.79
N TYR A 3 2.29 -25.04 32.87
CA TYR A 3 1.65 -23.72 32.86
C TYR A 3 2.54 -22.55 32.38
N ARG A 4 3.83 -22.56 32.72
CA ARG A 4 4.76 -21.50 32.33
C ARG A 4 5.04 -21.50 30.83
N VAL A 5 5.11 -22.69 30.22
CA VAL A 5 5.34 -22.86 28.77
C VAL A 5 4.11 -22.40 27.99
N HIS A 6 2.90 -22.75 28.44
CA HIS A 6 1.67 -22.26 27.80
C HIS A 6 1.54 -20.75 27.86
N TRP A 7 1.87 -20.13 29.00
CA TRP A 7 1.86 -18.67 29.11
C TRP A 7 2.88 -18.00 28.17
N LEU A 8 4.11 -18.52 28.08
CA LEU A 8 5.12 -17.97 27.17
C LEU A 8 4.70 -18.07 25.70
N ARG A 9 4.08 -19.18 25.29
CA ARG A 9 3.56 -19.36 23.93
C ARG A 9 2.42 -18.39 23.63
N ALA A 10 1.47 -18.24 24.55
CA ALA A 10 0.37 -17.29 24.40
C ALA A 10 0.87 -15.84 24.33
N LYS A 11 1.86 -15.49 25.16
CA LYS A 11 2.53 -14.19 25.13
C LYS A 11 3.20 -13.95 23.77
N ALA A 12 4.03 -14.89 23.31
CA ALA A 12 4.73 -14.77 22.04
C ALA A 12 3.76 -14.64 20.85
N LEU A 13 2.65 -15.38 20.87
CA LEU A 13 1.62 -15.27 19.84
C LEU A 13 0.99 -13.86 19.83
N ARG A 14 0.61 -13.34 20.99
CA ARG A 14 0.07 -11.98 21.10
C ARG A 14 1.06 -10.92 20.64
N ASP A 15 2.31 -11.04 21.04
CA ASP A 15 3.36 -10.07 20.67
C ASP A 15 3.59 -10.11 19.15
N ARG A 16 3.62 -11.30 18.53
CA ARG A 16 3.67 -11.48 17.07
C ARG A 16 2.48 -10.85 16.36
N TRP A 17 1.25 -11.07 16.83
CA TRP A 17 0.07 -10.44 16.22
C TRP A 17 0.14 -8.91 16.26
N ARG A 18 0.68 -8.35 17.34
CA ARG A 18 0.90 -6.90 17.45
C ARG A 18 1.92 -6.41 16.43
N GLU A 19 3.02 -7.14 16.24
CA GLU A 19 4.03 -6.83 15.22
C GLU A 19 3.45 -6.93 13.80
N GLU A 20 2.74 -8.01 13.49
CA GLU A 20 2.10 -8.21 12.18
C GLU A 20 1.09 -7.10 11.88
N LEU A 21 0.31 -6.65 12.86
CA LEU A 21 -0.61 -5.53 12.68
C LEU A 21 0.11 -4.22 12.33
N ILE A 22 1.26 -3.95 12.94
CA ILE A 22 2.08 -2.76 12.63
C ILE A 22 2.65 -2.88 11.21
N LEU A 23 3.18 -4.05 10.85
CA LEU A 23 3.75 -4.30 9.53
C LEU A 23 2.71 -4.14 8.43
N VAL A 24 1.51 -4.70 8.59
CA VAL A 24 0.44 -4.59 7.60
C VAL A 24 0.06 -3.13 7.36
N LYS A 25 -0.01 -2.29 8.41
CA LYS A 25 -0.28 -0.85 8.24
C LYS A 25 0.82 -0.14 7.44
N LEU A 26 2.08 -0.46 7.72
CA LEU A 26 3.22 0.09 6.96
C LEU A 26 3.21 -0.38 5.51
N GLU A 27 2.89 -1.65 5.26
CA GLU A 27 2.79 -2.21 3.91
C GLU A 27 1.67 -1.55 3.09
N MET A 28 0.54 -1.21 3.72
CA MET A 28 -0.52 -0.42 3.09
C MET A 28 0.01 0.94 2.62
N ASP A 29 0.67 1.68 3.51
CA ASP A 29 1.26 2.98 3.18
C ASP A 29 2.32 2.86 2.08
N TRP A 30 3.20 1.86 2.15
CA TRP A 30 4.20 1.61 1.13
C TRP A 30 3.59 1.24 -0.22
N THR A 31 2.50 0.47 -0.23
CA THR A 31 1.79 0.09 -1.46
C THR A 31 1.21 1.31 -2.15
N HIS A 32 0.54 2.19 -1.40
CA HIS A 32 0.02 3.45 -1.94
C HIS A 32 1.14 4.33 -2.50
N ASN A 33 2.21 4.53 -1.72
CA ASN A 33 3.36 5.33 -2.13
C ASN A 33 4.06 4.75 -3.38
N PHE A 34 4.16 3.42 -3.47
CA PHE A 34 4.70 2.75 -4.64
C PHE A 34 3.87 3.05 -5.89
N PHE A 35 2.53 3.00 -5.81
CA PHE A 35 1.66 3.33 -6.95
C PHE A 35 1.81 4.79 -7.38
N LEU A 36 1.85 5.73 -6.44
CA LEU A 36 2.12 7.14 -6.76
C LEU A 36 3.46 7.33 -7.45
N TRP A 37 4.53 6.74 -6.88
CA TRP A 37 5.86 6.79 -7.48
C TRP A 37 5.87 6.21 -8.90
N LYS A 38 5.19 5.07 -9.11
CA LYS A 38 5.06 4.45 -10.44
C LYS A 38 4.28 5.33 -11.41
N ALA A 39 3.22 6.00 -10.97
CA ALA A 39 2.46 6.92 -11.79
C ALA A 39 3.34 8.08 -12.26
N THR A 40 4.07 8.72 -11.34
CA THR A 40 5.01 9.80 -11.66
C THR A 40 6.08 9.34 -12.66
N GLN A 41 6.72 8.20 -12.43
CA GLN A 41 7.73 7.66 -13.34
C GLN A 41 7.21 7.40 -14.75
N TRP A 42 5.96 6.95 -14.90
CA TRP A 42 5.33 6.79 -16.21
C TRP A 42 4.94 8.12 -16.84
N GLY A 43 4.54 9.12 -16.04
CA GLY A 43 4.33 10.50 -16.49
C GLY A 43 5.62 11.12 -17.05
N ASP A 44 6.75 10.94 -16.36
CA ASP A 44 8.05 11.44 -16.82
C ASP A 44 8.45 10.79 -18.16
N ARG A 45 8.24 9.47 -18.30
CA ARG A 45 8.47 8.74 -19.56
C ARG A 45 7.56 9.18 -20.69
N MET A 46 6.32 9.55 -20.38
CA MET A 46 5.41 10.14 -21.36
C MET A 46 5.98 11.44 -21.91
N GLN A 47 6.46 12.34 -21.03
CA GLN A 47 7.09 13.59 -21.45
C GLN A 47 8.34 13.34 -22.30
N GLU A 48 9.23 12.46 -21.86
CA GLU A 48 10.42 12.09 -22.63
C GLU A 48 10.07 11.53 -24.03
N SER A 49 8.98 10.77 -24.13
CA SER A 49 8.50 10.24 -25.41
C SER A 49 7.92 11.33 -26.32
N LEU A 50 7.27 12.34 -25.74
CA LEU A 50 6.79 13.51 -26.49
C LEU A 50 7.97 14.32 -27.04
N ASP A 51 9.00 14.56 -26.22
CA ASP A 51 10.22 15.26 -26.63
C ASP A 51 10.93 14.55 -27.79
N LYS A 52 10.95 13.22 -27.75
CA LYS A 52 11.51 12.36 -28.83
C LYS A 52 10.58 12.18 -30.03
N ARG A 53 9.39 12.79 -30.03
CA ARG A 53 8.35 12.65 -31.08
C ARG A 53 7.94 11.20 -31.34
N LEU A 54 7.78 10.43 -30.27
CA LEU A 54 7.36 9.03 -30.27
C LEU A 54 5.91 8.91 -29.73
N PRO A 55 4.88 9.23 -30.54
CA PRO A 55 3.50 9.37 -30.05
C PRO A 55 2.92 8.07 -29.49
N GLY A 56 3.28 6.91 -30.03
CA GLY A 56 2.83 5.62 -29.50
C GLY A 56 3.37 5.33 -28.09
N HIS A 57 4.65 5.64 -27.85
CA HIS A 57 5.28 5.49 -26.55
C HIS A 57 4.71 6.47 -25.52
N ALA A 58 4.43 7.71 -25.95
CA ALA A 58 3.76 8.70 -25.11
C ALA A 58 2.35 8.24 -24.71
N CYS A 59 1.55 7.73 -25.66
CA CYS A 59 0.22 7.20 -25.41
C CYS A 59 0.23 6.03 -24.41
N TYR A 60 1.11 5.04 -24.63
CA TYR A 60 1.23 3.90 -23.73
C TYR A 60 1.68 4.32 -22.32
N SER A 61 2.70 5.20 -22.23
CA SER A 61 3.20 5.69 -20.95
C SER A 61 2.14 6.51 -20.19
N GLY A 62 1.36 7.33 -20.89
CA GLY A 62 0.22 8.05 -20.31
C GLY A 62 -0.84 7.12 -19.75
N ARG A 63 -1.19 6.05 -20.50
CA ARG A 63 -2.11 5.01 -20.01
C ARG A 63 -1.57 4.32 -18.74
N GLN A 64 -0.28 3.99 -18.71
CA GLN A 64 0.35 3.38 -17.54
C GLN A 64 0.32 4.33 -16.34
N SER A 65 0.65 5.61 -16.55
CA SER A 65 0.56 6.64 -15.50
C SER A 65 -0.83 6.71 -14.91
N GLN A 66 -1.87 6.78 -15.76
CA GLN A 66 -3.25 6.84 -15.31
C GLN A 66 -3.68 5.59 -14.54
N MET A 67 -3.30 4.41 -15.03
CA MET A 67 -3.61 3.14 -14.35
C MET A 67 -3.04 3.11 -12.93
N TYR A 68 -1.78 3.51 -12.75
CA TYR A 68 -1.16 3.56 -11.42
C TYR A 68 -1.78 4.63 -10.52
N SER A 69 -2.19 5.78 -11.06
CA SER A 69 -2.92 6.79 -10.29
C SER A 69 -4.25 6.27 -9.77
N LEU A 70 -4.99 5.50 -10.59
CA LEU A 70 -6.25 4.88 -10.15
C LEU A 70 -6.00 3.83 -9.06
N LEU A 71 -4.98 2.96 -9.23
CA LEU A 71 -4.59 2.01 -8.18
C LEU A 71 -4.21 2.71 -6.86
N ALA A 72 -3.54 3.85 -6.91
CA ALA A 72 -3.21 4.63 -5.73
C ALA A 72 -4.47 5.17 -5.02
N GLN A 73 -5.45 5.66 -5.79
CA GLN A 73 -6.73 6.15 -5.27
C GLN A 73 -7.55 5.02 -4.64
N ASP A 74 -7.68 3.89 -5.34
CA ASP A 74 -8.41 2.72 -4.86
C ASP A 74 -7.78 2.16 -3.58
N ALA A 75 -6.44 2.05 -3.56
CA ALA A 75 -5.71 1.61 -2.38
C ALA A 75 -5.94 2.57 -1.19
N GLN A 76 -5.85 3.87 -1.40
CA GLN A 76 -6.09 4.86 -0.35
C GLN A 76 -7.52 4.76 0.22
N ALA A 77 -8.52 4.64 -0.65
CA ALA A 77 -9.91 4.50 -0.24
C ALA A 77 -10.13 3.22 0.58
N ALA A 78 -9.61 2.09 0.10
CA ALA A 78 -9.72 0.81 0.80
C ALA A 78 -9.00 0.83 2.15
N PHE A 79 -7.81 1.42 2.23
CA PHE A 79 -7.05 1.49 3.49
C PHE A 79 -7.68 2.44 4.51
N GLN A 80 -8.25 3.56 4.07
CA GLN A 80 -8.98 4.47 4.95
C GLN A 80 -10.22 3.80 5.54
N ASP A 81 -10.95 3.02 4.74
CA ASP A 81 -12.11 2.26 5.20
C ASP A 81 -11.72 1.26 6.30
N VAL A 82 -10.66 0.48 6.08
CA VAL A 82 -10.12 -0.45 7.10
C VAL A 82 -9.67 0.29 8.36
N GLN A 83 -9.02 1.45 8.22
CA GLN A 83 -8.60 2.25 9.39
C GLN A 83 -9.80 2.74 10.19
N ASN A 84 -10.88 3.18 9.54
CA ASN A 84 -12.09 3.63 10.22
C ASN A 84 -12.74 2.48 11.00
N VAL A 85 -12.88 1.29 10.39
CA VAL A 85 -13.39 0.09 11.07
C VAL A 85 -12.55 -0.29 12.29
N LEU A 86 -11.21 -0.19 12.19
CA LEU A 86 -10.31 -0.49 13.31
C LEU A 86 -10.39 0.53 14.45
N ILE A 87 -10.72 1.80 14.15
CA ILE A 87 -10.95 2.82 15.17
C ILE A 87 -12.27 2.52 15.89
N GLU A 88 -13.35 2.25 15.14
CA GLU A 88 -14.67 1.92 15.69
C GLU A 88 -14.61 0.67 16.59
N ALA A 89 -13.90 -0.38 16.17
CA ALA A 89 -13.74 -1.60 16.96
C ALA A 89 -12.79 -1.48 18.17
N GLY A 90 -12.00 -0.40 18.25
CA GLY A 90 -11.10 -0.12 19.37
C GLY A 90 -11.71 0.78 20.45
N ASP A 91 -12.83 1.45 20.14
CA ASP A 91 -13.58 2.32 21.04
C ASP A 91 -14.73 1.58 21.78
N GLU A 92 -14.92 0.28 21.54
CA GLU A 92 -15.77 -0.66 22.32
C GLU A 92 -14.97 -1.47 23.36
#